data_AF-A0A7J8YNJ3-F1
#
_entry.id   AF-A0A7J8YNJ3-F1
#
_cell.length_a   1.000
_cell.length_b   1.000
_cell.length_c   1.000
_cell.angle_alpha   90.00
_cell.angle_beta   90.00
_cell.angle_gamma   90.00
#
_symmetry.space_group_name_H-M   'P 1'
#
loop_
_entity.id
_entity.type
_entity.pdbx_description
1 polymer ?
#
loop_
_entity_poly.entity_id
_entity_poly.type
_entity_poly.pdbx_seq_one_letter_code
_entity_poly.pdbx_strand_id
1 'polypeptide(L)' 'MGPWSLQTTFADIERDIEKVGNVVFSMAEKNGNEMTSSLTIV' A
#
# COMPACT_ATOMS: atom_id res chain seq x y z
N MET A 1 12.13 14.89 -3.45
CA MET A 1 10.96 14.06 -3.80
C MET A 1 9.71 14.87 -3.51
N GLY A 2 8.97 15.32 -4.52
CA GLY A 2 7.70 16.01 -4.28
C GLY A 2 6.69 15.05 -3.64
N PRO A 3 5.78 15.51 -2.78
CA PRO A 3 4.74 14.64 -2.23
C PRO A 3 3.89 14.18 -3.42
N TRP A 4 3.94 12.90 -3.73
CA TRP A 4 3.07 12.30 -4.73
C TRP A 4 1.63 12.66 -4.36
N SER A 5 0.90 13.26 -5.31
CA SER A 5 -0.51 13.53 -5.07
C SER A 5 -1.22 12.19 -4.81
N LEU A 6 -2.18 12.15 -3.87
CA LEU A 6 -2.94 10.92 -3.59
C LEU A 6 -3.53 10.33 -4.87
N GLN A 7 -3.96 11.19 -5.80
CA GLN A 7 -4.48 10.79 -7.10
C GLN A 7 -3.45 10.02 -7.94
N THR A 8 -2.21 10.53 -8.02
CA THR A 8 -1.12 9.85 -8.74
C THR A 8 -0.80 8.50 -8.10
N THR A 9 -0.72 8.45 -6.76
CA THR A 9 -0.45 7.21 -6.04
C THR A 9 -1.54 6.16 -6.27
N PHE A 10 -2.82 6.54 -6.25
CA PHE A 10 -3.91 5.61 -6.54
C PHE A 10 -3.88 5.09 -7.97
N ALA A 11 -3.62 5.95 -8.96
CA ALA A 11 -3.51 5.53 -10.35
C ALA A 11 -2.37 4.52 -10.58
N ASP A 12 -1.24 4.70 -9.88
CA ASP A 12 -0.13 3.75 -9.94
C ASP A 12 -0.50 2.39 -9.32
N ILE A 13 -1.22 2.39 -8.19
CA ILE A 13 -1.71 1.17 -7.53
C ILE A 13 -2.69 0.42 -8.45
N GLU A 14 -3.65 1.10 -9.06
CA GLU A 14 -4.64 0.49 -9.97
C GLU A 14 -3.96 -0.18 -11.16
N ARG A 15 -2.99 0.50 -11.78
CA ARG A 15 -2.18 -0.07 -12.87
C ARG A 15 -1.40 -1.31 -12.43
N ASP A 16 -0.92 -1.35 -11.20
CA ASP A 16 -0.19 -2.51 -10.69
C ASP A 16 -1.12 -3.68 -10.37
N ILE A 17 -2.35 -3.41 -9.91
CA ILE A 17 -3.41 -4.42 -9.75
C ILE A 17 -3.72 -5.08 -11.10
N GLU A 18 -3.87 -4.29 -12.17
CA GLU A 18 -4.12 -4.82 -13.52
C GLU A 18 -3.05 -5.82 -13.99
N LYS A 19 -1.79 -5.64 -13.58
CA LYS A 19 -0.69 -6.55 -13.95
C LYS A 19 -0.72 -7.88 -13.20
N VAL A 20 -1.19 -7.88 -11.95
CA VAL A 20 -1.19 -9.08 -11.09
C VAL A 20 -2.55 -9.79 -11.07
N GLY A 21 -3.58 -9.18 -11.67
CA GLY A 21 -4.92 -9.72 -11.80
C GLY A 21 -5.76 -9.49 -10.56
N ASN A 22 -5.76 -10.43 -9.62
CA ASN A 22 -6.61 -10.34 -8.43
C ASN A 22 -5.80 -9.95 -7.18
N VAL A 23 -6.22 -8.88 -6.52
CA VAL A 23 -5.67 -8.40 -5.26
C VAL A 23 -6.77 -8.38 -4.22
N VAL A 24 -6.53 -8.97 -3.06
CA VAL A 24 -7.46 -8.98 -1.93
C VAL A 24 -6.93 -8.08 -0.83
N PHE A 25 -7.73 -7.09 -0.45
CA PHE A 25 -7.40 -6.20 0.67
C PHE A 25 -8.07 -6.72 1.94
N SER A 26 -7.28 -6.84 3.01
CA SER A 26 -7.78 -7.16 4.35
C SER A 26 -7.24 -6.15 5.34
N MET A 27 -8.11 -5.64 6.20
CA MET A 27 -7.68 -4.81 7.32
C MET A 27 -7.06 -5.72 8.38
N ALA A 28 -5.79 -5.50 8.69
CA ALA A 28 -5.15 -6.17 9.82
C ALA A 28 -5.75 -5.66 11.14
N GLU A 29 -5.83 -6.54 12.14
CA GLU A 29 -6.12 -6.11 13.50
C GLU A 29 -4.99 -5.22 14.04
N LYS A 30 -5.21 -4.55 15.18
CA LYS A 30 -4.32 -3.51 15.74
C LYS A 30 -2.82 -3.88 15.77
N ASN A 31 -2.49 -5.15 15.98
CA ASN A 31 -1.11 -5.67 16.01
C ASN A 31 -0.81 -6.65 14.86
N GLY A 32 -1.73 -6.84 13.91
CA GLY A 32 -1.57 -7.77 12.79
C GLY A 32 -0.51 -7.35 11.77
N ASN A 33 0.08 -6.15 11.93
CA ASN A 33 1.11 -5.62 11.03
C ASN A 33 2.39 -5.18 11.79
N GLU A 34 2.61 -5.72 13.00
CA GLU A 34 3.69 -5.30 13.92
C GLU A 34 5.09 -5.37 13.29
N MET A 35 5.33 -6.40 12.46
CA MET A 35 6.60 -6.58 11.75
C MET A 35 6.84 -5.47 10.72
N THR A 36 5.80 -5.05 10.00
CA THR A 36 5.86 -3.93 9.04
C THR A 36 5.97 -2.58 9.75
N SER A 37 5.25 -2.41 10.87
CA SER A 37 5.36 -1.21 11.70
C SER A 37 6.78 -1.03 12.26
N SER A 38 7.44 -2.12 12.67
CA SER A 38 8.82 -2.09 13.16
C SER A 38 9.85 -1.79 12.07
N LEU A 39 9.52 -2.06 10.80
CA LEU A 39 10.37 -1.78 9.64
C LEU A 39 10.20 -0.34 9.11
N THR A 40 9.22 0.41 9.62
CA THR A 40 9.02 1.80 9.22
C THR A 40 10.17 2.64 9.77
N ILE A 41 11.18 2.88 8.94
CA ILE A 41 12.29 3.78 9.26
C ILE A 41 11.75 5.22 9.10
N VAL A 42 11.75 5.96 10.21
CA VAL A 42 11.40 7.39 10.27
C VAL A 42 12.44 8.24 9.56
#